data_AF-A0A9P8VG80-F1
#
_entry.id   AF-A0A9P8VG80-F1
#
_cell.length_a   1.000
_cell.length_b   1.000
_cell.length_c   1.000
_cell.angle_alpha   90.00
_cell.angle_beta   90.00
_cell.angle_gamma   90.00
#
_symmetry.space_group_name_H-M   'P 1'
#
loop_
_entity.id
_entity.type
_entity.pdbx_description
1 polymer ?
#
loop_
_entity_poly.entity_id
_entity_poly.type
_entity_poly.pdbx_seq_one_letter_code
_entity_poly.pdbx_strand_id
1 'polypeptide(L)'
;MPTEAQVAGGHKANLKNPNTSEESKQHSKSVLENEFNGGDVPKAGDDENKNPGNVAGGLKATLKNPNVSDEAKESAKERLDNM
;
A
#
# COMPACT_ATOMS: atom_id res chain seq x y z
N MET A 1 1.34 11.88 -12.54
CA MET A 1 2.70 11.31 -12.59
C MET A 1 2.75 10.16 -11.60
N PRO A 2 3.47 9.06 -11.90
CA PRO A 2 3.62 7.96 -10.94
C PRO A 2 4.36 8.45 -9.70
N THR A 3 3.97 7.94 -8.54
CA THR A 3 4.63 8.25 -7.27
C THR A 3 5.90 7.44 -7.10
N GLU A 4 6.81 7.91 -6.25
CA GLU A 4 8.05 7.19 -5.94
C GLU A 4 7.78 5.76 -5.45
N ALA A 5 6.70 5.55 -4.68
CA ALA A 5 6.26 4.21 -4.28
C ALA A 5 5.84 3.32 -5.45
N GLN A 6 5.17 3.88 -6.45
CA GLN A 6 4.79 3.14 -7.65
C GLN A 6 6.03 2.76 -8.49
N VAL A 7 6.99 3.68 -8.62
CA VAL A 7 8.24 3.43 -9.36
C VAL A 7 9.09 2.36 -8.67
N ALA A 8 9.34 2.50 -7.36
CA ALA A 8 10.06 1.49 -6.59
C ALA A 8 9.34 0.13 -6.59
N GLY A 9 8.01 0.13 -6.53
CA GLY A 9 7.19 -1.08 -6.66
C GLY A 9 7.43 -1.80 -7.99
N GLY A 10 7.53 -1.06 -9.09
CA GLY A 10 7.84 -1.60 -10.42
C GLY A 10 9.21 -2.28 -10.48
N HIS A 11 10.26 -1.64 -9.94
CA HIS A 11 11.59 -2.24 -9.87
C HIS A 11 11.61 -3.51 -9.00
N LYS A 12 10.88 -3.52 -7.88
CA LYS A 12 10.74 -4.70 -7.02
C LYS A 12 10.00 -5.85 -7.72
N ALA A 13 9.01 -5.54 -8.55
CA ALA A 13 8.33 -6.52 -9.38
C ALA A 13 9.26 -7.09 -10.46
N ASN A 14 10.07 -6.23 -11.10
CA ASN A 14 11.05 -6.67 -12.10
C ASN A 14 12.07 -7.66 -11.53
N LEU A 15 12.50 -7.48 -10.28
CA LEU A 15 13.40 -8.40 -9.57
C LEU A 15 12.78 -9.79 -9.32
N LYS A 16 11.46 -9.88 -9.14
CA LYS A 16 10.74 -11.14 -8.89
C LYS A 16 10.27 -11.84 -10.16
N ASN A 17 10.28 -11.15 -11.30
CA ASN A 17 9.81 -11.70 -12.55
C ASN A 17 10.84 -12.72 -13.10
N PRO A 18 10.48 -14.00 -13.27
CA PRO A 18 11.40 -15.00 -13.82
C PRO A 18 11.73 -14.77 -15.30
N ASN A 19 10.92 -13.99 -16.02
CA ASN A 19 11.08 -13.73 -17.46
C ASN A 19 11.94 -12.49 -17.77
N THR A 20 12.62 -11.91 -16.78
CA THR A 20 13.47 -10.72 -16.98
C THR A 20 14.94 -11.10 -17.00
N SER A 21 15.74 -10.36 -17.78
CA SER A 21 17.18 -10.61 -17.87
C SER A 21 17.91 -10.25 -16.58
N GLU A 22 19.07 -10.86 -16.36
CA GLU A 22 19.89 -10.60 -15.18
C GLU A 22 20.40 -9.14 -15.18
N GLU A 23 20.75 -8.57 -16.33
CA GLU A 23 21.16 -7.16 -16.41
C GLU A 23 20.01 -6.22 -15.99
N SER A 24 18.78 -6.53 -16.40
CA SER A 24 17.59 -5.75 -16.04
C SER A 24 17.33 -5.79 -14.53
N LYS A 25 17.55 -6.94 -13.90
CA LYS A 25 17.43 -7.12 -12.45
C LYS A 25 18.53 -6.35 -11.71
N GLN A 26 19.78 -6.46 -12.16
CA GLN A 26 20.90 -5.71 -11.57
C GLN A 26 20.64 -4.20 -11.61
N HIS A 27 20.21 -3.67 -12.75
CA HIS A 27 19.84 -2.26 -12.87
C HIS A 27 18.71 -1.88 -11.91
N SER A 28 17.65 -2.68 -11.84
CA SER A 28 16.53 -2.43 -10.91
C SER A 28 16.96 -2.46 -9.44
N LYS A 29 17.91 -3.32 -9.10
CA LYS A 29 18.50 -3.38 -7.76
C LYS A 29 19.30 -2.12 -7.43
N SER A 30 20.15 -1.67 -8.35
CA SER A 30 20.95 -0.46 -8.18
C SER A 30 20.07 0.80 -8.05
N VAL A 31 19.01 0.91 -8.85
CA VAL A 31 18.06 2.02 -8.74
C VAL A 31 17.34 2.01 -7.39
N LEU A 32 16.89 0.84 -6.94
CA LEU A 32 16.24 0.72 -5.62
C LEU A 32 17.17 1.13 -4.48
N GLU A 33 18.44 0.73 -4.54
CA GLU A 33 19.44 1.00 -3.50
C GLU A 33 19.87 2.46 -3.48
N ASN A 34 20.16 3.06 -4.65
CA ASN A 34 20.67 4.43 -4.74
C ASN A 34 19.58 5.50 -4.62
N GLU A 35 18.39 5.25 -5.16
CA GLU A 35 17.37 6.29 -5.38
C GLU A 35 16.13 6.11 -4.48
N PHE A 36 15.83 4.87 -4.07
CA PHE A 36 14.61 4.54 -3.32
C PHE A 36 14.88 3.93 -1.94
N ASN A 37 16.04 4.21 -1.35
CA ASN A 37 16.41 3.76 0.00
C ASN A 37 16.27 2.23 0.20
N GLY A 38 16.68 1.44 -0.80
CA GLY A 38 16.51 -0.02 -0.81
C GLY A 38 15.10 -0.50 -1.15
N GLY A 39 14.24 0.39 -1.65
CA GLY A 39 12.82 0.14 -1.86
C GLY A 39 11.96 0.32 -0.62
N ASP A 40 12.49 1.03 0.39
CA ASP A 40 11.76 1.54 1.55
C ASP A 40 11.39 3.01 1.28
N VAL A 41 10.33 3.17 0.50
CA VAL A 41 9.81 4.46 0.05
C VAL A 41 8.55 4.79 0.82
N PRO A 42 8.32 6.07 1.16
CA PRO A 42 7.07 6.48 1.77
C PRO A 42 5.91 6.06 0.87
N LYS A 43 4.95 5.35 1.45
CA LYS A 43 3.84 4.76 0.71
C LYS A 43 3.02 5.88 0.09
N ALA A 44 2.76 5.78 -1.21
CA ALA A 44 2.03 6.78 -1.98
C ALA A 44 0.52 6.91 -1.68
N GLY A 45 0.10 6.57 -0.47
CA GLY A 45 -1.29 6.67 -0.03
C GLY A 45 -1.45 6.74 1.48
N ASP A 46 -0.36 6.98 2.20
CA ASP A 46 -0.42 7.43 3.58
C ASP A 46 -0.45 8.96 3.53
N ASP A 47 -1.60 9.46 3.96
CA ASP A 47 -1.93 10.85 4.27
C ASP A 47 -2.53 11.79 3.20
N GLU A 48 -3.63 12.40 3.66
CA GLU A 48 -4.30 13.65 3.24
C GLU A 48 -5.48 13.67 2.27
N ASN A 49 -5.85 12.61 1.53
CA ASN A 49 -7.00 12.74 0.61
C ASN A 49 -7.91 11.50 0.47
N LYS A 50 -8.07 10.72 1.54
CA LYS A 50 -9.18 9.75 1.59
C LYS A 50 -10.45 10.53 1.94
N ASN A 51 -11.46 10.47 1.08
CA ASN A 51 -12.75 11.09 1.38
C ASN A 51 -13.30 10.49 2.69
N PRO A 52 -13.53 11.28 3.75
CA PRO A 52 -13.94 10.77 5.06
C PRO A 52 -15.24 9.97 4.98
N GLY A 53 -16.15 10.33 4.07
CA GLY A 53 -17.38 9.59 3.81
C GLY A 53 -17.13 8.18 3.27
N ASN A 54 -16.12 7.99 2.43
CA ASN A 54 -15.75 6.66 1.93
C ASN A 54 -15.15 5.80 3.03
N VAL A 55 -14.34 6.40 3.91
CA VAL A 55 -13.74 5.66 5.03
C VAL A 55 -14.83 5.26 6.04
N ALA A 56 -15.69 6.19 6.43
CA ALA A 56 -16.84 5.91 7.30
C ALA A 56 -17.77 4.84 6.69
N GLY A 57 -18.02 4.91 5.38
CA GLY A 57 -18.77 3.90 4.64
C GLY A 57 -18.13 2.51 4.71
N GLY A 58 -16.82 2.42 4.52
CA GLY A 58 -16.06 1.17 4.65
C GLY A 58 -16.11 0.59 6.06
N LEU A 59 -15.90 1.42 7.09
CA LEU A 59 -15.99 1.00 8.49
C LEU A 59 -17.40 0.49 8.83
N LYS A 60 -18.45 1.16 8.35
CA LYS A 60 -19.83 0.71 8.51
C LYS A 60 -20.12 -0.60 7.78
N ALA A 61 -19.48 -0.84 6.64
CA ALA A 61 -19.58 -2.11 5.92
C ALA A 61 -18.95 -3.25 6.73
N THR A 62 -17.79 -3.01 7.35
CA THR A 62 -17.15 -3.97 8.28
C THR A 62 -18.11 -4.34 9.42
N LEU A 63 -18.76 -3.37 10.05
CA LEU A 63 -19.71 -3.64 11.15
C LEU A 63 -20.90 -4.53 10.74
N LYS A 64 -21.35 -4.43 9.48
CA LYS A 64 -22.50 -5.21 8.97
C LYS A 64 -22.13 -6.57 8.40
N ASN A 65 -20.84 -6.81 8.12
CA ASN A 65 -20.41 -8.03 7.47
C ASN A 65 -20.39 -9.19 8.49
N PRO A 66 -21.14 -10.29 8.25
CA PRO A 66 -21.12 -11.45 9.15
C PRO A 66 -19.81 -12.24 9.08
N ASN A 67 -19.01 -12.06 8.01
CA ASN A 67 -17.75 -12.79 7.80
C ASN A 67 -16.52 -12.11 8.40
N VAL A 68 -16.67 -10.98 9.09
CA VAL A 68 -15.55 -10.34 9.80
C VAL A 68 -15.57 -10.71 11.28
N SER A 69 -14.39 -10.79 11.89
CA SER A 69 -14.23 -11.08 13.31
C SER A 69 -14.80 -9.96 14.19
N ASP A 70 -15.15 -10.31 15.43
CA ASP A 70 -15.67 -9.33 16.39
C ASP A 70 -14.63 -8.27 16.76
N GLU A 71 -13.35 -8.64 16.87
CA GLU A 71 -12.24 -7.69 17.06
C GLU A 71 -12.16 -6.67 15.91
N ALA A 72 -12.31 -7.13 14.66
CA ALA A 72 -12.30 -6.24 13.50
C ALA A 72 -13.52 -5.30 13.50
N LYS A 73 -14.67 -5.76 13.98
CA LYS A 73 -15.86 -4.91 14.16
C LYS A 73 -15.65 -3.89 15.28
N GLU A 74 -15.08 -4.28 16.41
CA GLU A 74 -14.81 -3.37 17.53
C GLU A 74 -13.84 -2.26 17.11
N SER A 75 -12.73 -2.61 16.47
CA SER A 75 -11.79 -1.63 15.92
C SER A 75 -12.44 -0.72 14.87
N ALA A 76 -13.29 -1.28 13.99
CA ALA A 76 -14.01 -0.46 13.02
C ALA A 76 -15.00 0.52 13.68
N LYS A 77 -15.62 0.13 14.80
CA LYS A 77 -16.51 0.97 15.59
C LYS A 77 -15.74 2.11 16.26
N GLU A 78 -14.64 1.80 16.93
CA GLU A 78 -13.79 2.81 17.58
C GLU A 78 -13.28 3.86 16.58
N ARG A 79 -12.82 3.41 15.41
CA ARG A 79 -12.34 4.32 14.35
C ARG A 79 -13.45 5.17 13.74
N LEU A 80 -14.71 4.69 13.76
CA LEU A 80 -15.86 5.45 13.29
C LEU A 80 -16.32 6.49 14.32
N ASP A 81 -16.12 6.22 15.61
CA ASP A 81 -16.41 7.13 16.71
C ASP A 81 -15.38 8.27 16.83
N ASN A 82 -14.11 7.95 16.53
CA ASN A 82 -12.99 8.91 16.50
C ASN A 82 -12.82 9.64 15.16
N MET A 83 -13.80 9.56 14.25
CA MET A 83 -13.80 10.23 12.94
C MET A 83 -14.52 11.56 12.97
#